data_AF-A0A0F3GY02-F1
#
_entry.id   AF-A0A0F3GY02-F1
#
_cell.length_a   1.000
_cell.length_b   1.000
_cell.length_c   1.000
_cell.angle_alpha   90.00
_cell.angle_beta   90.00
_cell.angle_gamma   90.00
#
_symmetry.space_group_name_H-M   'P 1'
#
loop_
_entity.id
_entity.type
_entity.pdbx_description
1 polymer ?
#
loop_
_entity_poly.entity_id
_entity_poly.type
_entity_poly.pdbx_seq_one_letter_code
_entity_poly.pdbx_strand_id
1 'polypeptide(L)'
;MSGLFHQRSNNRAHAFCVESKSISEVLKMRFKIKGLKNVVRANVTMIALLFLTLSAYAGSVPNVFTSGTVAKSADVNANFSYLADRSWDIRDGGFYRSVNGSNAIVLNTTSSSEYHSYKFTENDNVAGEIGYIGSTATYTDAHGNLRQGYLQIYADGRMNGGKAGIDFIVVPGATPNGPSYFAMSINKDGNIGIGTRTPAYPLHMGSGAYVTTGGVWTNASSREYKKDIQSLTSEDAMLAFNKLEPVSFKYKTDDEQHIGFIAEDVPDIVASKDRKGLSPMDVVALLTKVVQEQQKTIAELKEEVKALREKTR
;
A
#
# COMPACT_ATOMS: atom_id res chain seq x y z
N MET A 1 -81.72 90.39 94.56
CA MET A 1 -80.96 90.72 95.78
C MET A 1 -79.73 89.83 95.78
N SER A 2 -78.56 90.36 95.38
CA SER A 2 -77.45 90.75 96.27
C SER A 2 -76.81 89.53 96.95
N GLY A 3 -75.52 89.18 96.88
CA GLY A 3 -74.30 89.73 96.29
C GLY A 3 -73.30 88.57 96.15
N LEU A 4 -72.38 88.54 95.18
CA LEU A 4 -71.06 89.22 95.16
C LEU A 4 -70.08 88.72 96.24
N PHE A 5 -69.11 87.88 95.84
CA PHE A 5 -67.66 87.94 96.16
C PHE A 5 -66.91 86.94 95.25
N HIS A 6 -66.34 87.38 94.12
CA HIS A 6 -64.89 87.62 93.88
C HIS A 6 -64.00 86.40 94.17
N GLN A 7 -63.47 85.60 93.22
CA GLN A 7 -62.62 85.78 92.02
C GLN A 7 -61.12 86.10 92.28
N ARG A 8 -60.28 85.27 91.62
CA ARG A 8 -58.81 85.31 91.33
C ARG A 8 -57.87 84.62 92.34
N SER A 9 -56.74 83.99 91.97
CA SER A 9 -56.18 83.32 90.77
C SER A 9 -54.69 83.02 91.08
N ASN A 10 -54.12 81.98 90.45
CA ASN A 10 -52.68 81.59 90.37
C ASN A 10 -52.10 80.83 91.58
N ASN A 11 -51.24 79.79 91.45
CA ASN A 11 -50.35 79.43 90.34
C ASN A 11 -49.86 77.96 90.43
N ARG A 12 -49.84 77.29 89.26
CA ARG A 12 -48.79 76.42 88.66
C ARG A 12 -48.11 75.21 89.40
N ALA A 13 -48.27 74.08 88.71
CA ALA A 13 -47.22 73.19 88.13
C ALA A 13 -46.60 72.07 88.99
N HIS A 14 -46.81 70.81 88.56
CA HIS A 14 -45.84 69.68 88.49
C HIS A 14 -46.55 68.50 87.75
N ALA A 15 -46.27 68.25 86.46
CA ALA A 15 -45.33 67.25 85.91
C ALA A 15 -45.73 65.79 86.25
N PHE A 16 -46.41 65.03 85.37
CA PHE A 16 -45.95 64.33 84.14
C PHE A 16 -44.88 63.25 84.38
N CYS A 17 -45.28 61.99 84.62
CA CYS A 17 -44.43 60.80 84.43
C CYS A 17 -45.23 59.47 84.51
N VAL A 18 -45.76 58.95 83.39
CA VAL A 18 -45.99 57.50 83.17
C VAL A 18 -45.91 57.23 81.65
N GLU A 19 -45.24 56.13 81.27
CA GLU A 19 -45.18 55.47 79.93
C GLU A 19 -44.12 55.90 78.88
N SER A 20 -42.84 55.86 79.27
CA SER A 20 -41.68 55.83 78.35
C SER A 20 -41.19 54.42 77.97
N LYS A 21 -41.89 53.34 78.37
CA LYS A 21 -41.44 51.94 78.15
C LYS A 21 -41.69 51.37 76.75
N SER A 22 -42.60 51.94 75.94
CA SER A 22 -43.03 51.38 74.64
C SER A 22 -42.11 51.74 73.46
N ILE A 23 -41.57 52.95 73.42
CA ILE A 23 -40.82 53.46 72.25
C ILE A 23 -39.40 52.86 72.16
N SER A 24 -38.77 52.58 73.31
CA SER A 24 -37.44 51.97 73.40
C SER A 24 -37.41 50.55 72.82
N GLU A 25 -38.43 49.75 73.11
CA GLU A 25 -38.58 48.38 72.58
C GLU A 25 -38.85 48.37 71.07
N VAL A 26 -39.70 49.27 70.56
CA VAL A 26 -40.01 49.39 69.13
C VAL A 26 -38.80 49.90 68.34
N LEU A 27 -38.04 50.86 68.87
CA LEU A 27 -36.79 51.30 68.24
C LEU A 27 -35.75 50.18 68.23
N LYS A 28 -35.56 49.46 69.35
CA LYS A 28 -34.65 48.30 69.43
C LYS A 28 -35.03 47.21 68.44
N MET A 29 -36.32 46.88 68.29
CA MET A 29 -36.79 45.94 67.26
C MET A 29 -36.54 46.46 65.84
N ARG A 30 -36.82 47.74 65.55
CA ARG A 30 -36.55 48.31 64.21
C ARG A 30 -35.06 48.35 63.87
N PHE A 31 -34.19 48.67 64.82
CA PHE A 31 -32.73 48.60 64.64
C PHE A 31 -32.24 47.16 64.46
N LYS A 32 -32.78 46.20 65.23
CA LYS A 32 -32.44 44.77 65.12
C LYS A 32 -32.87 44.18 63.77
N ILE A 33 -34.05 44.55 63.26
CA ILE A 33 -34.55 44.14 61.93
C ILE A 33 -33.74 44.78 60.79
N LYS A 34 -33.35 46.07 60.91
CA LYS A 34 -32.53 46.75 59.90
C LYS A 34 -31.11 46.19 59.85
N GLY A 35 -30.52 45.88 61.01
CA GLY A 35 -29.25 45.17 61.11
C GLY A 35 -29.31 43.76 60.51
N LEU A 36 -30.36 42.99 60.82
CA LEU A 36 -30.57 41.66 60.26
C LEU A 36 -30.76 41.68 58.73
N LYS A 37 -31.52 42.65 58.20
CA LYS A 37 -31.67 42.83 56.74
C LYS A 37 -30.34 43.16 56.05
N ASN A 38 -29.49 43.97 56.67
CA ASN A 38 -28.18 44.29 56.12
C ASN A 38 -27.24 43.09 56.14
N VAL A 39 -27.26 42.28 57.21
CA VAL A 39 -26.46 41.05 57.33
C VAL A 39 -26.95 39.98 56.33
N VAL A 40 -28.25 39.78 56.20
CA VAL A 40 -28.83 38.85 55.21
C VAL A 40 -28.49 39.30 53.79
N ARG A 41 -28.59 40.59 53.48
CA ARG A 41 -28.23 41.13 52.16
C ARG A 41 -26.73 40.95 51.88
N ALA A 42 -25.87 41.23 52.85
CA ALA A 42 -24.43 41.01 52.71
C ALA A 42 -24.08 39.53 52.49
N ASN A 43 -24.72 38.62 53.23
CA ASN A 43 -24.51 37.18 53.09
C ASN A 43 -25.03 36.64 51.74
N VAL A 44 -26.21 37.08 51.28
CA VAL A 44 -26.73 36.70 49.94
C VAL A 44 -25.83 37.24 48.84
N THR A 45 -25.29 38.45 48.99
CA THR A 45 -24.36 39.04 48.01
C THR A 45 -23.03 38.30 48.00
N MET A 46 -22.48 37.93 49.16
CA MET A 46 -21.27 37.11 49.27
C MET A 46 -21.48 35.72 48.66
N ILE A 47 -22.61 35.06 48.93
CA ILE A 47 -22.94 33.76 48.35
C ILE A 47 -23.07 33.87 46.83
N ALA A 48 -23.74 34.90 46.31
CA ALA A 48 -23.84 35.14 44.87
C ALA A 48 -22.46 35.42 44.23
N LEU A 49 -21.60 36.19 44.89
CA LEU A 49 -20.23 36.42 44.43
C LEU A 49 -19.40 35.13 44.45
N LEU A 50 -19.57 34.30 45.48
CA LEU A 50 -18.94 32.98 45.61
C LEU A 50 -19.40 32.03 44.49
N PHE A 51 -20.70 32.00 44.15
CA PHE A 51 -21.20 31.17 43.04
C PHE A 51 -20.74 31.70 41.67
N LEU A 52 -20.62 33.02 41.48
CA LEU A 52 -20.05 33.62 40.27
C LEU A 52 -18.55 33.32 40.14
N THR A 53 -17.79 33.34 41.24
CA THR A 53 -16.36 32.97 41.21
C THR A 53 -16.16 31.47 41.10
N LEU A 54 -17.02 30.63 41.68
CA LEU A 54 -16.96 29.17 41.54
C LEU A 54 -17.35 28.71 40.14
N SER A 55 -18.33 29.34 39.50
CA SER A 55 -18.71 29.04 38.10
C SER A 55 -17.67 29.54 37.10
N ALA A 56 -17.02 30.68 37.37
CA ALA A 56 -15.84 31.11 36.63
C ALA A 56 -14.64 30.17 36.84
N TYR A 57 -14.46 29.61 38.05
CA TYR A 57 -13.38 28.66 38.38
C TYR A 57 -13.64 27.24 37.84
N ALA A 58 -14.90 26.79 37.82
CA ALA A 58 -15.30 25.49 37.28
C ALA A 58 -15.23 25.45 35.75
N GLY A 59 -15.44 26.59 35.06
CA GLY A 59 -15.17 26.74 33.63
C GLY A 59 -13.66 26.83 33.29
N SER A 60 -12.80 26.93 34.30
CA SER A 60 -11.35 27.12 34.15
C SER A 60 -10.53 26.03 34.85
N VAL A 61 -11.09 24.84 35.14
CA VAL A 61 -10.26 23.72 35.62
C VAL A 61 -9.55 23.12 34.40
N PRO A 62 -8.24 23.30 34.23
CA PRO A 62 -7.53 22.70 33.13
C PRO A 62 -7.17 21.27 33.53
N ASN A 63 -7.35 20.31 32.62
CA ASN A 63 -6.67 19.03 32.77
C ASN A 63 -5.16 19.31 32.75
N VAL A 64 -4.52 19.20 33.90
CA VAL A 64 -3.09 19.45 34.04
C VAL A 64 -2.37 18.32 33.32
N PHE A 65 -1.58 18.65 32.30
CA PHE A 65 -0.74 17.65 31.64
C PHE A 65 0.28 17.10 32.64
N THR A 66 0.78 15.88 32.43
CA THR A 66 1.82 15.27 33.28
C THR A 66 3.07 16.14 33.44
N SER A 67 3.29 17.11 32.53
CA SER A 67 4.34 18.14 32.60
C SER A 67 4.08 19.28 33.60
N GLY A 68 2.92 19.33 34.26
CA GLY A 68 2.52 20.42 35.16
C GLY A 68 2.03 21.68 34.45
N THR A 69 2.01 21.69 33.10
CA THR A 69 1.55 22.84 32.31
C THR A 69 0.03 22.86 32.22
N VAL A 70 -0.55 24.03 32.44
CA VAL A 70 -1.98 24.30 32.32
C VAL A 70 -2.27 24.86 30.93
N ALA A 71 -3.11 24.20 30.14
CA ALA A 71 -3.62 24.72 28.87
C ALA A 71 -5.13 24.95 28.93
N LYS A 72 -5.61 25.99 28.24
CA LYS A 72 -7.05 26.25 28.15
C LYS A 72 -7.71 25.13 27.35
N SER A 73 -8.86 24.66 27.81
CA SER A 73 -9.63 23.60 27.15
C SER A 73 -9.98 23.94 25.70
N ALA A 74 -10.22 25.22 25.39
CA ALA A 74 -10.45 25.70 24.02
C ALA A 74 -9.23 25.51 23.12
N ASP A 75 -8.03 25.81 23.61
CA ASP A 75 -6.77 25.67 22.83
C ASP A 75 -6.43 24.19 22.63
N VAL A 76 -6.67 23.35 23.65
CA VAL A 76 -6.51 21.91 23.58
C VAL A 76 -7.51 21.29 22.59
N ASN A 77 -8.78 21.69 22.65
CA ASN A 77 -9.81 21.21 21.73
C ASN A 77 -9.57 21.72 20.31
N ALA A 78 -9.07 22.95 20.14
CA ALA A 78 -8.65 23.47 18.85
C ALA A 78 -7.46 22.68 18.29
N ASN A 79 -6.47 22.32 19.10
CA ASN A 79 -5.35 21.46 18.71
C ASN A 79 -5.82 20.05 18.33
N PHE A 80 -6.74 19.45 19.10
CA PHE A 80 -7.31 18.15 18.76
C PHE A 80 -8.21 18.18 17.52
N SER A 81 -8.98 19.26 17.32
CA SER A 81 -9.76 19.46 16.10
C SER A 81 -8.84 19.70 14.89
N TYR A 82 -7.80 20.51 15.05
CA TYR A 82 -6.77 20.73 14.06
C TYR A 82 -6.01 19.45 13.70
N LEU A 83 -5.69 18.61 14.69
CA LEU A 83 -5.09 17.31 14.46
C LEU A 83 -6.10 16.33 13.85
N ALA A 84 -7.37 16.34 14.24
CA ALA A 84 -8.40 15.50 13.63
C ALA A 84 -8.64 15.88 12.16
N ASP A 85 -8.71 17.17 11.87
CA ASP A 85 -8.82 17.69 10.51
C ASP A 85 -7.55 17.35 9.73
N ARG A 86 -6.34 17.61 10.23
CA ARG A 86 -5.12 17.40 9.42
C ARG A 86 -4.56 15.99 9.40
N SER A 87 -4.88 15.18 10.40
CA SER A 87 -4.56 13.76 10.38
C SER A 87 -5.40 13.07 9.29
N TRP A 88 -6.54 13.66 8.90
CA TRP A 88 -7.56 12.99 8.09
C TRP A 88 -8.19 13.78 6.90
N ASP A 89 -7.80 15.02 6.61
CA ASP A 89 -8.43 15.83 5.54
C ASP A 89 -7.87 15.53 4.13
N ILE A 90 -8.74 14.88 3.36
CA ILE A 90 -8.62 14.41 1.98
C ILE A 90 -9.12 15.53 1.05
N ARG A 91 -8.41 16.66 0.97
CA ARG A 91 -8.79 17.70 0.00
C ARG A 91 -7.74 18.04 -1.05
N ASP A 92 -6.46 17.76 -0.82
CA ASP A 92 -5.41 18.01 -1.82
C ASP A 92 -4.24 17.01 -1.74
N GLY A 93 -4.48 15.72 -2.08
CA GLY A 93 -3.38 14.82 -2.51
C GLY A 93 -3.03 13.62 -1.62
N GLY A 94 -3.66 13.47 -0.46
CA GLY A 94 -3.97 12.16 0.16
C GLY A 94 -3.03 11.59 1.24
N PHE A 95 -3.65 10.93 2.23
CA PHE A 95 -3.37 9.56 2.69
C PHE A 95 -4.75 8.95 3.01
N TYR A 96 -5.03 7.73 2.50
CA TYR A 96 -6.25 6.92 2.59
C TYR A 96 -7.58 7.46 1.97
N ARG A 97 -8.26 6.64 1.17
CA ARG A 97 -9.69 6.79 0.82
C ARG A 97 -10.33 5.39 0.77
N SER A 98 -11.41 5.16 1.52
CA SER A 98 -12.22 3.96 1.34
C SER A 98 -13.01 4.09 0.04
N VAL A 99 -12.77 3.19 -0.91
CA VAL A 99 -13.60 3.06 -2.12
C VAL A 99 -14.21 1.66 -2.06
N ASN A 100 -15.54 1.60 -1.98
CA ASN A 100 -16.31 0.34 -1.97
C ASN A 100 -15.84 -0.67 -0.90
N GLY A 101 -15.53 -0.21 0.32
CA GLY A 101 -15.15 -1.08 1.44
C GLY A 101 -13.72 -1.64 1.39
N SER A 102 -12.90 -1.21 0.43
CA SER A 102 -11.47 -1.53 0.39
C SER A 102 -10.63 -0.35 0.87
N ASN A 103 -9.64 -0.61 1.73
CA ASN A 103 -8.65 0.37 2.16
C ASN A 103 -7.57 0.50 1.09
N ALA A 104 -7.44 1.68 0.46
CA ALA A 104 -6.40 1.96 -0.52
C ALA A 104 -5.57 3.17 -0.10
N ILE A 105 -4.25 3.07 -0.25
CA ILE A 105 -3.36 4.23 -0.26
C ILE A 105 -3.52 4.87 -1.63
N VAL A 106 -4.26 5.97 -1.69
CA VAL A 106 -4.47 6.73 -2.92
C VAL A 106 -3.38 7.79 -3.02
N LEU A 107 -2.57 7.68 -4.06
CA LEU A 107 -1.57 8.67 -4.42
C LEU A 107 -2.16 9.55 -5.53
N ASN A 108 -2.67 10.74 -5.15
CA ASN A 108 -3.31 11.66 -6.09
C ASN A 108 -2.43 12.91 -6.26
N THR A 109 -2.19 13.33 -7.50
CA THR A 109 -1.48 14.58 -7.79
C THR A 109 -2.30 15.48 -8.70
N THR A 110 -2.28 16.77 -8.41
CA THR A 110 -2.85 17.84 -9.24
C THR A 110 -1.79 18.53 -10.10
N SER A 111 -0.50 18.21 -9.93
CA SER A 111 0.62 18.79 -10.69
C SER A 111 1.24 17.72 -11.59
N SER A 112 1.36 18.03 -12.89
CA SER A 112 1.86 17.07 -13.89
C SER A 112 3.38 17.02 -14.01
N SER A 113 4.10 17.72 -13.14
CA SER A 113 5.54 18.00 -13.25
C SER A 113 6.35 17.66 -12.01
N GLU A 114 5.71 17.14 -10.95
CA GLU A 114 6.38 16.82 -9.68
C GLU A 114 6.46 15.31 -9.49
N TYR A 115 7.63 14.84 -9.05
CA TYR A 115 7.84 13.45 -8.68
C TYR A 115 7.32 13.23 -7.25
N HIS A 116 6.34 12.34 -7.11
CA HIS A 116 5.77 11.99 -5.82
C HIS A 116 6.15 10.56 -5.47
N SER A 117 6.51 10.31 -4.20
CA SER A 117 7.01 9.01 -3.78
C SER A 117 6.60 8.64 -2.37
N TYR A 118 6.33 7.35 -2.16
CA TYR A 118 6.27 6.72 -0.84
C TYR A 118 7.57 5.96 -0.58
N LYS A 119 8.32 6.38 0.45
CA LYS A 119 9.61 5.78 0.82
C LYS A 119 9.43 4.79 1.96
N PHE A 120 9.96 3.60 1.79
CA PHE A 120 10.16 2.61 2.84
C PHE A 120 11.52 2.85 3.44
N THR A 121 11.60 3.19 4.73
CA THR A 121 12.85 3.52 5.40
C THR A 121 13.19 2.54 6.51
N GLU A 122 14.47 2.22 6.67
CA GLU A 122 15.02 1.49 7.80
C GLU A 122 16.14 2.33 8.43
N ASN A 123 16.01 2.67 9.72
CA ASN A 123 16.95 3.55 10.44
C ASN A 123 17.25 4.85 9.69
N ASP A 124 16.19 5.53 9.22
CA ASP A 124 16.25 6.77 8.42
C ASP A 124 16.92 6.64 7.03
N ASN A 125 17.33 5.45 6.62
CA ASN A 125 17.80 5.17 5.26
C ASN A 125 16.66 4.67 4.38
N VAL A 126 16.59 5.11 3.13
CA VAL A 126 15.61 4.60 2.16
C VAL A 126 15.99 3.17 1.77
N ALA A 127 15.15 2.21 2.13
CA ALA A 127 15.27 0.78 1.80
C ALA A 127 14.50 0.42 0.51
N GLY A 128 13.50 1.23 0.14
CA GLY A 128 12.75 1.06 -1.09
C GLY A 128 11.82 2.24 -1.32
N GLU A 129 11.31 2.40 -2.54
CA GLU A 129 10.46 3.53 -2.87
C GLU A 129 9.44 3.15 -3.96
N ILE A 130 8.18 3.54 -3.75
CA ILE A 130 7.15 3.53 -4.80
C ILE A 130 6.94 4.98 -5.22
N GLY A 131 7.39 5.31 -6.43
CA GLY A 131 7.27 6.63 -7.02
C GLY A 131 6.25 6.66 -8.15
N TYR A 132 5.58 7.79 -8.33
CA TYR A 132 4.75 8.03 -9.50
C TYR A 132 4.88 9.48 -9.96
N ILE A 133 4.75 9.67 -11.26
CA ILE A 133 4.62 10.98 -11.90
C ILE A 133 3.27 10.97 -12.59
N GLY A 134 2.29 11.69 -12.06
CA GLY A 134 1.02 11.89 -12.75
C GLY A 134 1.26 12.76 -13.97
N SER A 135 0.95 12.30 -15.17
CA SER A 135 1.09 13.16 -16.34
C SER A 135 0.16 12.78 -17.47
N THR A 136 -0.57 13.77 -17.95
CA THR A 136 -0.91 13.96 -19.37
C THR A 136 0.24 14.67 -20.14
N ALA A 137 1.38 15.00 -19.50
CA ALA A 137 2.48 15.79 -20.07
C ALA A 137 3.88 15.33 -19.61
N THR A 138 4.81 15.17 -20.57
CA THR A 138 6.21 14.73 -20.43
C THR A 138 7.01 15.37 -19.28
N TYR A 139 7.71 14.57 -18.48
CA TYR A 139 8.72 14.99 -17.48
C TYR A 139 10.15 14.73 -17.98
N THR A 140 11.10 15.63 -17.67
CA THR A 140 12.52 15.48 -18.03
C THR A 140 13.28 14.80 -16.88
N ASP A 141 13.80 13.58 -17.10
CA ASP A 141 14.58 12.88 -16.07
C ASP A 141 15.93 13.57 -15.76
N ALA A 142 16.63 13.08 -14.73
CA ALA A 142 17.94 13.61 -14.33
C ALA A 142 19.02 13.52 -15.44
N HIS A 143 18.73 12.83 -16.54
CA HIS A 143 19.58 12.68 -17.72
C HIS A 143 19.08 13.50 -18.91
N GLY A 144 18.06 14.36 -18.73
CA GLY A 144 17.56 15.24 -19.78
C GLY A 144 16.52 14.61 -20.70
N ASN A 145 16.02 13.40 -20.43
CA ASN A 145 15.09 12.71 -21.32
C ASN A 145 13.63 12.98 -20.97
N LEU A 146 12.81 13.30 -21.98
CA LEU A 146 11.36 13.42 -21.86
C LEU A 146 10.72 12.04 -21.67
N ARG A 147 9.96 11.84 -20.58
CA ARG A 147 9.26 10.59 -20.25
C ARG A 147 7.75 10.84 -20.08
N GLN A 148 6.93 9.97 -20.68
CA GLN A 148 5.46 9.94 -20.49
C GLN A 148 5.10 9.21 -19.19
N GLY A 149 3.99 9.57 -18.53
CA GLY A 149 3.60 9.10 -17.19
C GLY A 149 3.70 7.58 -16.98
N TYR A 150 4.36 7.17 -15.89
CA TYR A 150 4.70 5.78 -15.59
C TYR A 150 4.78 5.57 -14.06
N LEU A 151 4.40 4.37 -13.60
CA LEU A 151 4.61 3.94 -12.22
C LEU A 151 6.06 3.44 -12.07
N GLN A 152 6.82 4.00 -11.13
CA GLN A 152 8.20 3.61 -10.86
C GLN A 152 8.30 2.87 -9.53
N ILE A 153 8.98 1.73 -9.56
CA ILE A 153 9.36 1.00 -8.34
C ILE A 153 10.88 1.03 -8.28
N TYR A 154 11.43 1.56 -7.19
CA TYR A 154 12.86 1.70 -6.98
C TYR A 154 13.30 0.86 -5.78
N ALA A 155 14.42 0.14 -5.95
CA ALA A 155 15.10 -0.59 -4.89
C ALA A 155 16.53 -0.05 -4.75
N ASP A 156 16.82 0.67 -3.66
CA ASP A 156 18.16 1.14 -3.34
C ASP A 156 18.94 0.01 -2.62
N GLY A 157 19.97 -0.53 -3.27
CA GLY A 157 20.79 -1.62 -2.73
C GLY A 157 21.82 -1.16 -1.69
N ARG A 158 21.46 -0.26 -0.77
CA ARG A 158 22.39 0.29 0.24
C ARG A 158 22.62 -0.59 1.47
N MET A 159 22.22 -1.85 1.44
CA MET A 159 22.59 -2.84 2.45
C MET A 159 23.87 -3.55 2.01
N ASN A 160 25.03 -3.19 2.59
CA ASN A 160 26.31 -3.92 2.57
C ASN A 160 26.39 -5.17 1.65
N GLY A 161 26.60 -4.96 0.34
CA GLY A 161 26.82 -6.06 -0.63
C GLY A 161 25.60 -6.94 -0.95
N GLY A 162 24.41 -6.56 -0.47
CA GLY A 162 23.12 -7.21 -0.70
C GLY A 162 22.39 -6.66 -1.93
N LYS A 163 21.61 -7.54 -2.57
CA LYS A 163 20.97 -7.39 -3.88
C LYS A 163 20.14 -6.10 -4.02
N ALA A 164 20.56 -5.15 -4.86
CA ALA A 164 19.63 -4.18 -5.44
C ALA A 164 18.76 -4.93 -6.48
N GLY A 165 17.43 -4.91 -6.35
CA GLY A 165 16.54 -5.61 -7.26
C GLY A 165 15.08 -5.59 -6.82
N ILE A 166 14.18 -5.99 -7.71
CA ILE A 166 12.74 -6.09 -7.46
C ILE A 166 12.36 -7.57 -7.48
N ASP A 167 11.82 -8.07 -6.37
CA ASP A 167 11.29 -9.42 -6.28
C ASP A 167 9.76 -9.42 -6.26
N PHE A 168 9.18 -10.30 -7.07
CA PHE A 168 7.77 -10.63 -7.04
C PHE A 168 7.64 -11.99 -6.33
N ILE A 169 7.06 -11.94 -5.14
CA ILE A 169 6.90 -13.11 -4.25
C ILE A 169 5.42 -13.47 -4.19
N VAL A 170 5.11 -14.74 -4.42
CA VAL A 170 3.76 -15.29 -4.26
C VAL A 170 3.72 -16.06 -2.94
N VAL A 171 2.82 -15.62 -2.06
CA VAL A 171 2.54 -16.29 -0.78
C VAL A 171 1.13 -16.87 -0.87
N PRO A 172 0.96 -18.18 -1.16
CA PRO A 172 -0.35 -18.82 -1.02
C PRO A 172 -0.72 -18.80 0.47
N GLY A 173 -1.88 -18.21 0.82
CA GLY A 173 -2.31 -17.94 2.20
C GLY A 173 -2.32 -19.19 3.12
N ALA A 174 -2.33 -19.11 4.45
CA ALA A 174 -2.78 -18.05 5.36
C ALA A 174 -1.93 -18.00 6.65
N THR A 175 -0.60 -18.10 6.53
CA THR A 175 0.29 -17.86 7.66
C THR A 175 1.38 -16.87 7.24
N PRO A 176 1.71 -15.86 8.07
CA PRO A 176 2.86 -14.97 7.85
C PRO A 176 4.20 -15.72 7.67
N ASN A 177 4.22 -17.03 7.93
CA ASN A 177 5.37 -17.93 7.86
C ASN A 177 5.19 -19.07 6.83
N GLY A 178 4.23 -18.96 5.90
CA GLY A 178 4.04 -19.96 4.83
C GLY A 178 5.21 -19.96 3.84
N PRO A 179 5.46 -21.06 3.10
CA PRO A 179 6.50 -21.09 2.08
C PRO A 179 6.24 -19.99 1.05
N SER A 180 7.17 -19.05 0.97
CA SER A 180 7.17 -17.98 -0.04
C SER A 180 7.71 -18.55 -1.35
N TYR A 181 6.89 -18.56 -2.40
CA TYR A 181 7.35 -18.95 -3.73
C TYR A 181 7.88 -17.71 -4.44
N PHE A 182 9.15 -17.78 -4.83
CA PHE A 182 9.71 -16.79 -5.71
C PHE A 182 9.11 -16.96 -7.11
N ALA A 183 8.43 -15.93 -7.61
CA ALA A 183 7.89 -15.95 -8.96
C ALA A 183 8.84 -15.29 -9.95
N MET A 184 9.21 -14.01 -9.72
CA MET A 184 10.01 -13.23 -10.66
C MET A 184 10.99 -12.25 -9.99
N SER A 185 12.17 -12.16 -10.60
CA SER A 185 13.36 -11.32 -10.44
C SER A 185 13.47 -10.16 -11.40
N ILE A 186 13.78 -8.95 -10.95
CA ILE A 186 14.62 -8.03 -11.72
C ILE A 186 15.84 -7.71 -10.86
N ASN A 187 17.04 -8.12 -11.28
CA ASN A 187 18.26 -7.85 -10.51
C ASN A 187 18.83 -6.45 -10.81
N LYS A 188 19.93 -6.09 -10.12
CA LYS A 188 20.63 -4.79 -10.28
C LYS A 188 21.09 -4.48 -11.70
N ASP A 189 21.32 -5.52 -12.51
CA ASP A 189 21.80 -5.40 -13.88
C ASP A 189 20.62 -5.32 -14.88
N GLY A 190 19.38 -5.30 -14.38
CA GLY A 190 18.15 -5.29 -15.18
C GLY A 190 17.74 -6.66 -15.72
N ASN A 191 18.46 -7.74 -15.36
CA ASN A 191 18.14 -9.08 -15.81
C ASN A 191 16.89 -9.61 -15.11
N ILE A 192 16.01 -10.22 -15.90
CA ILE A 192 14.77 -10.82 -15.43
C ILE A 192 14.99 -12.29 -15.11
N GLY A 193 14.66 -12.71 -13.89
CA GLY A 193 14.66 -14.10 -13.46
C GLY A 193 13.24 -14.61 -13.28
N ILE A 194 12.87 -15.78 -13.82
CA ILE A 194 11.58 -16.43 -13.52
C ILE A 194 11.88 -17.74 -12.80
N GLY A 195 11.54 -17.85 -11.52
CA GLY A 195 11.94 -19.00 -10.70
C GLY A 195 13.43 -19.02 -10.27
N THR A 196 14.22 -17.98 -10.60
CA THR A 196 15.59 -17.77 -10.10
C THR A 196 15.84 -16.31 -9.67
N ARG A 197 16.58 -16.13 -8.57
CA ARG A 197 16.94 -14.82 -7.98
C ARG A 197 18.33 -14.31 -8.40
N THR A 198 19.02 -15.09 -9.21
CA THR A 198 20.38 -14.79 -9.68
C THR A 198 20.43 -14.97 -11.21
N PRO A 199 19.64 -14.20 -11.97
CA PRO A 199 19.65 -14.30 -13.42
C PRO A 199 21.02 -13.84 -13.97
N ALA A 200 21.69 -14.73 -14.70
CA ALA A 200 22.97 -14.46 -15.36
C ALA A 200 22.79 -13.92 -16.79
N TYR A 201 21.56 -13.95 -17.30
CA TYR A 201 21.18 -13.58 -18.65
C TYR A 201 20.01 -12.59 -18.61
N PRO A 202 19.81 -11.75 -19.65
CA PRO A 202 18.72 -10.76 -19.70
C PRO A 202 17.34 -11.31 -19.34
N LEU A 203 17.03 -12.55 -19.76
CA LEU A 203 15.92 -13.33 -19.26
C LEU A 203 16.43 -14.74 -18.91
N HIS A 204 16.23 -15.19 -17.67
CA HIS A 204 16.71 -16.48 -17.18
C HIS A 204 15.61 -17.21 -16.40
N MET A 205 15.30 -18.44 -16.83
CA MET A 205 14.34 -19.33 -16.17
C MET A 205 15.05 -20.19 -15.12
N GLY A 206 14.38 -20.48 -14.00
CA GLY A 206 14.85 -21.41 -12.97
C GLY A 206 15.01 -22.86 -13.47
N SER A 207 14.41 -23.19 -14.62
CA SER A 207 14.63 -24.44 -15.35
C SER A 207 15.97 -24.50 -16.09
N GLY A 208 16.71 -23.39 -16.16
CA GLY A 208 18.00 -23.26 -16.87
C GLY A 208 17.91 -22.74 -18.30
N ALA A 209 16.70 -22.44 -18.83
CA ALA A 209 16.53 -21.84 -20.14
C ALA A 209 16.72 -20.32 -20.06
N TYR A 210 17.22 -19.67 -21.10
CA TYR A 210 17.54 -18.24 -21.04
C TYR A 210 17.56 -17.57 -22.42
N VAL A 211 17.52 -16.25 -22.44
CA VAL A 211 17.79 -15.43 -23.63
C VAL A 211 19.21 -14.90 -23.56
N THR A 212 20.04 -15.18 -24.57
CA THR A 212 21.41 -14.64 -24.65
C THR A 212 21.40 -13.11 -24.71
N THR A 213 22.55 -12.46 -24.45
CA THR A 213 22.69 -11.01 -24.62
C THR A 213 22.38 -10.54 -26.06
N GLY A 214 22.53 -11.42 -27.05
CA GLY A 214 22.16 -11.15 -28.44
C GLY A 214 20.67 -11.35 -28.79
N GLY A 215 19.82 -11.67 -27.80
CA GLY A 215 18.37 -11.82 -28.00
C GLY A 215 17.90 -13.20 -28.46
N VAL A 216 18.77 -14.23 -28.42
CA VAL A 216 18.42 -15.60 -28.85
C VAL A 216 17.97 -16.45 -27.66
N TRP A 217 16.80 -17.07 -27.76
CA TRP A 217 16.33 -18.06 -26.79
C TRP A 217 17.18 -19.35 -26.83
N THR A 218 17.59 -19.83 -25.67
CA THR A 218 18.42 -21.02 -25.49
C THR A 218 17.72 -22.00 -24.53
N ASN A 219 17.43 -23.20 -25.03
CA ASN A 219 16.79 -24.25 -24.26
C ASN A 219 17.74 -24.81 -23.18
N ALA A 220 17.19 -25.09 -21.99
CA ALA A 220 17.90 -25.85 -20.97
C ALA A 220 18.15 -27.28 -21.47
N SER A 221 19.42 -27.68 -21.61
CA SER A 221 19.76 -29.02 -22.11
C SER A 221 21.02 -29.59 -21.46
N SER A 222 21.00 -29.71 -20.12
CA SER A 222 22.02 -30.40 -19.33
C SER A 222 21.51 -31.76 -18.84
N ARG A 223 22.42 -32.70 -18.58
CA ARG A 223 22.10 -33.96 -17.86
C ARG A 223 21.59 -33.68 -16.44
N GLU A 224 21.93 -32.54 -15.86
CA GLU A 224 21.42 -32.09 -14.56
C GLU A 224 19.90 -31.83 -14.58
N TYR A 225 19.36 -31.46 -15.75
CA TYR A 225 17.94 -31.13 -15.92
C TYR A 225 17.13 -32.26 -16.54
N LYS A 226 17.79 -33.36 -16.94
CA LYS A 226 17.19 -34.47 -17.68
C LYS A 226 17.30 -35.76 -16.88
N LYS A 227 16.25 -36.57 -16.93
CA LYS A 227 16.20 -37.92 -16.36
C LYS A 227 15.77 -38.92 -17.43
N ASP A 228 15.92 -40.21 -17.14
CA ASP A 228 15.47 -41.31 -18.01
C ASP A 228 15.99 -41.20 -19.46
N ILE A 229 17.27 -40.81 -19.60
CA ILE A 229 17.89 -40.55 -20.90
C ILE A 229 18.15 -41.87 -21.63
N GLN A 230 17.43 -42.10 -22.73
CA GLN A 230 17.56 -43.26 -23.61
C GLN A 230 17.84 -42.83 -25.05
N SER A 231 18.46 -43.70 -25.84
CA SER A 231 18.68 -43.47 -27.27
C SER A 231 17.37 -43.63 -28.04
N LEU A 232 17.08 -42.69 -28.95
CA LEU A 232 15.99 -42.85 -29.91
C LEU A 232 16.34 -43.96 -30.91
N THR A 233 15.47 -44.97 -31.04
CA THR A 233 15.67 -46.08 -31.98
C THR A 233 15.45 -45.62 -33.42
N SER A 234 16.09 -46.28 -34.39
CA SER A 234 15.88 -45.94 -35.80
C SER A 234 14.46 -46.30 -36.27
N GLU A 235 13.88 -47.38 -35.74
CA GLU A 235 12.52 -47.80 -36.05
C GLU A 235 11.48 -46.76 -35.60
N ASP A 236 11.54 -46.33 -34.34
CA ASP A 236 10.64 -45.30 -33.81
C ASP A 236 10.79 -43.99 -34.57
N ALA A 237 12.04 -43.61 -34.89
CA ALA A 237 12.33 -42.40 -35.63
C ALA A 237 11.72 -42.41 -37.03
N MET A 238 11.85 -43.53 -37.76
CA MET A 238 11.29 -43.69 -39.10
C MET A 238 9.75 -43.75 -39.07
N LEU A 239 9.16 -44.45 -38.11
CA LEU A 239 7.70 -44.51 -37.93
C LEU A 239 7.09 -43.14 -37.67
N ALA A 240 7.75 -42.32 -36.83
CA ALA A 240 7.31 -40.97 -36.57
C ALA A 240 7.55 -40.05 -37.79
N PHE A 241 8.71 -40.14 -38.43
CA PHE A 241 9.03 -39.33 -39.62
C PHE A 241 8.05 -39.54 -40.77
N ASN A 242 7.65 -40.79 -41.03
CA ASN A 242 6.68 -41.10 -42.09
C ASN A 242 5.28 -40.51 -41.86
N LYS A 243 4.99 -40.05 -40.64
CA LYS A 243 3.73 -39.39 -40.28
C LYS A 243 3.86 -37.87 -40.21
N LEU A 244 5.05 -37.32 -40.46
CA LEU A 244 5.23 -35.88 -40.50
C LEU A 244 4.77 -35.35 -41.85
N GLU A 245 3.69 -34.58 -41.85
CA GLU A 245 3.12 -33.93 -43.03
C GLU A 245 3.32 -32.41 -42.91
N PRO A 246 4.30 -31.82 -43.63
CA PRO A 246 4.44 -30.37 -43.68
C PRO A 246 3.25 -29.73 -44.37
N VAL A 247 2.75 -28.64 -43.79
CA VAL A 247 1.64 -27.86 -44.33
C VAL A 247 2.05 -26.39 -44.50
N SER A 248 1.30 -25.69 -45.35
CA SER A 248 1.38 -24.24 -45.50
C SER A 248 0.15 -23.62 -44.85
N PHE A 249 0.33 -22.62 -44.00
CA PHE A 249 -0.77 -22.06 -43.20
C PHE A 249 -0.57 -20.56 -42.96
N LYS A 250 -1.62 -19.92 -42.45
CA LYS A 250 -1.59 -18.54 -41.92
C LYS A 250 -2.15 -18.55 -40.51
N TYR A 251 -1.67 -17.66 -39.65
CA TYR A 251 -2.29 -17.47 -38.34
C TYR A 251 -3.65 -16.77 -38.48
N LYS A 252 -4.52 -16.90 -37.49
CA LYS A 252 -5.80 -16.16 -37.50
C LYS A 252 -5.61 -14.66 -37.26
N THR A 253 -4.49 -14.29 -36.63
CA THR A 253 -4.17 -12.92 -36.22
C THR A 253 -3.27 -12.18 -37.20
N ASP A 254 -2.75 -12.88 -38.21
CA ASP A 254 -1.78 -12.36 -39.18
C ASP A 254 -1.96 -13.05 -40.53
N ASP A 255 -1.85 -12.31 -41.63
CA ASP A 255 -2.04 -12.81 -42.99
C ASP A 255 -0.73 -13.26 -43.66
N GLU A 256 0.39 -13.27 -42.93
CA GLU A 256 1.66 -13.83 -43.39
C GLU A 256 1.56 -15.35 -43.63
N GLN A 257 2.13 -15.81 -44.74
CA GLN A 257 2.20 -17.22 -45.10
C GLN A 257 3.36 -17.89 -44.38
N HIS A 258 3.08 -19.00 -43.70
CA HIS A 258 4.07 -19.82 -43.00
C HIS A 258 4.05 -21.27 -43.48
N ILE A 259 5.14 -21.97 -43.21
CA ILE A 259 5.26 -23.42 -43.37
C ILE A 259 5.53 -24.06 -42.01
N GLY A 260 5.00 -25.25 -41.78
CA GLY A 260 5.20 -25.96 -40.52
C GLY A 260 4.37 -27.22 -40.43
N PHE A 261 3.95 -27.54 -39.21
CA PHE A 261 3.14 -28.72 -38.92
C PHE A 261 1.96 -28.34 -38.03
N ILE A 262 0.92 -29.17 -38.04
CA ILE A 262 -0.22 -29.07 -37.12
C ILE A 262 0.05 -30.01 -35.93
N ALA A 263 0.06 -29.46 -34.72
CA ALA A 263 0.41 -30.23 -33.51
C ALA A 263 -0.54 -31.42 -33.28
N GLU A 264 -1.79 -31.30 -33.72
CA GLU A 264 -2.82 -32.34 -33.65
C GLU A 264 -2.68 -33.45 -34.69
N ASP A 265 -1.86 -33.28 -35.72
CA ASP A 265 -1.71 -34.25 -36.80
C ASP A 265 -0.36 -34.99 -36.76
N VAL A 266 0.61 -34.49 -35.99
CA VAL A 266 1.93 -35.12 -35.85
C VAL A 266 2.00 -36.19 -34.75
N PRO A 267 3.03 -37.07 -34.75
CA PRO A 267 3.24 -38.02 -33.67
C PRO A 267 3.52 -37.38 -32.30
N ASP A 268 3.17 -38.09 -31.22
CA ASP A 268 3.33 -37.61 -29.83
C ASP A 268 4.77 -37.23 -29.47
N ILE A 269 5.78 -37.84 -30.10
CA ILE A 269 7.20 -37.58 -29.81
C ILE A 269 7.66 -36.16 -30.20
N VAL A 270 6.90 -35.45 -31.05
CA VAL A 270 7.22 -34.08 -31.48
C VAL A 270 6.15 -33.05 -31.10
N ALA A 271 5.01 -33.51 -30.56
CA ALA A 271 3.91 -32.65 -30.11
C ALA A 271 4.04 -32.32 -28.61
N SER A 272 3.58 -31.13 -28.23
CA SER A 272 3.34 -30.83 -26.83
C SER A 272 2.25 -31.75 -26.26
N LYS A 273 2.22 -31.90 -24.94
CA LYS A 273 1.26 -32.77 -24.24
C LYS A 273 -0.21 -32.45 -24.54
N ASP A 274 -0.54 -31.17 -24.75
CA ASP A 274 -1.88 -30.71 -25.11
C ASP A 274 -2.17 -30.75 -26.61
N ARG A 275 -1.19 -31.14 -27.43
CA ARG A 275 -1.22 -31.14 -28.90
C ARG A 275 -1.58 -29.78 -29.48
N LYS A 276 -1.14 -28.68 -28.85
CA LYS A 276 -1.34 -27.29 -29.32
C LYS A 276 -0.04 -26.55 -29.61
N GLY A 277 1.10 -27.18 -29.36
CA GLY A 277 2.42 -26.64 -29.61
C GLY A 277 3.35 -27.72 -30.15
N LEU A 278 4.45 -27.27 -30.73
CA LEU A 278 5.51 -28.11 -31.27
C LEU A 278 6.85 -27.58 -30.74
N SER A 279 7.76 -28.50 -30.45
CA SER A 279 9.17 -28.17 -30.20
C SER A 279 9.94 -28.36 -31.50
N PRO A 280 10.46 -27.30 -32.14
CA PRO A 280 11.31 -27.45 -33.31
C PRO A 280 12.53 -28.34 -33.05
N MET A 281 13.03 -28.35 -31.81
CA MET A 281 14.17 -29.16 -31.40
C MET A 281 13.86 -30.67 -31.42
N ASP A 282 12.63 -31.06 -31.09
CA ASP A 282 12.21 -32.47 -31.09
C ASP A 282 12.16 -33.00 -32.52
N VAL A 283 11.65 -32.18 -33.45
CA VAL A 283 11.67 -32.49 -34.90
C VAL A 283 13.11 -32.58 -35.42
N VAL A 284 13.99 -31.65 -35.06
CA VAL A 284 15.41 -31.69 -35.48
C VAL A 284 16.12 -32.93 -34.93
N ALA A 285 15.87 -33.31 -33.68
CA ALA A 285 16.45 -34.53 -33.08
C ALA A 285 15.96 -35.79 -33.80
N LEU A 286 14.67 -35.87 -34.11
CA LEU A 286 14.08 -36.95 -34.90
C LEU A 286 14.72 -37.04 -36.29
N LEU A 287 14.77 -35.93 -37.02
CA LEU A 287 15.37 -35.84 -38.36
C LEU A 287 16.85 -36.24 -38.35
N THR A 288 17.60 -35.85 -37.30
CA THR A 288 19.00 -36.24 -37.13
C THR A 288 19.14 -37.77 -37.08
N LYS A 289 18.27 -38.46 -36.35
CA LYS A 289 18.29 -39.92 -36.25
C LYS A 289 17.93 -40.60 -37.58
N VAL A 290 16.93 -40.06 -38.28
CA VAL A 290 16.54 -40.54 -39.62
C VAL A 290 17.70 -40.39 -40.62
N VAL A 291 18.35 -39.23 -40.67
CA VAL A 291 19.48 -38.98 -41.56
C VAL A 291 20.66 -39.90 -41.22
N GLN A 292 20.93 -40.17 -39.95
CA GLN A 292 21.96 -41.13 -39.54
C GLN A 292 21.66 -42.54 -40.07
N GLU A 293 20.41 -43.01 -39.99
CA GLU A 293 20.04 -44.32 -40.53
C GLU A 293 20.13 -44.34 -42.06
N GLN A 294 19.67 -43.28 -42.73
CA GLN A 294 19.81 -43.16 -44.19
C GLN A 294 21.28 -43.20 -44.65
N GLN A 295 22.20 -42.57 -43.92
CA GLN A 295 23.63 -42.64 -44.25
C GLN A 295 24.18 -44.06 -44.14
N LYS A 296 23.71 -44.84 -43.17
CA LYS A 296 24.08 -46.26 -43.02
C LYS A 296 23.57 -47.08 -44.20
N THR A 297 22.30 -46.96 -44.56
CA THR A 297 21.74 -47.66 -45.73
C THR A 297 22.44 -47.27 -47.04
N ILE A 298 22.79 -45.99 -47.21
CA ILE A 298 23.55 -45.53 -48.40
C ILE A 298 24.93 -46.19 -48.47
N ALA A 299 25.62 -46.36 -47.34
CA ALA A 299 26.91 -47.03 -47.30
C ALA A 299 26.78 -48.52 -47.67
N GLU A 300 25.79 -49.21 -47.11
CA GLU A 300 25.50 -50.62 -47.39
C GLU A 300 25.17 -50.83 -48.87
N LEU A 301 24.28 -50.00 -49.45
CA LEU A 301 23.92 -50.07 -50.87
C LEU A 301 25.12 -49.78 -51.78
N LYS A 302 26.03 -48.88 -51.39
CA LYS A 302 27.26 -48.60 -52.17
C LYS A 302 28.18 -49.81 -52.24
N GLU A 303 28.37 -50.53 -51.13
CA GLU A 303 29.17 -51.75 -51.09
C GLU A 303 28.52 -52.88 -51.90
N GLU A 304 27.19 -53.03 -51.81
CA GLU A 304 26.46 -54.01 -52.62
C GLU A 304 26.59 -53.73 -54.12
N VAL A 305 26.39 -52.47 -54.54
CA VAL A 305 26.57 -52.06 -55.94
C VAL A 305 27.99 -52.31 -56.41
N LYS A 306 29.01 -52.09 -55.56
CA LYS A 306 30.40 -52.38 -55.89
C LYS A 306 30.63 -53.88 -56.09
N ALA A 307 30.17 -54.70 -55.16
CA ALA A 307 30.29 -56.16 -55.25
C ALA A 307 29.56 -56.74 -56.47
N LEU A 308 28.37 -56.21 -56.80
CA LEU A 308 27.63 -56.62 -58.00
C LEU A 308 28.36 -56.23 -59.29
N ARG A 309 28.95 -55.03 -59.34
CA ARG A 309 29.76 -54.59 -60.49
C ARG A 309 30.99 -55.45 -60.70
N GLU A 310 31.64 -55.88 -59.62
CA GLU A 310 32.78 -56.81 -59.68
C GLU A 310 32.37 -58.21 -60.17
N LYS A 311 31.17 -58.69 -59.82
CA LYS A 311 30.65 -59.98 -60.31
C LYS A 311 30.21 -59.98 -61.77
N THR A 312 29.86 -58.82 -62.31
CA THR A 312 29.37 -58.68 -63.68
C THR A 312 30.50 -58.39 -64.68
N ARG A 313 31.74 -58.29 -64.19
CA ARG A 313 32.94 -58.00 -64.96
C ARG A 313 33.81 -59.24 -65.09
#